data_AF-A0A562IB71-F1
#
_entry.id   AF-A0A562IB71-F1
#
_cell.length_a   1.000
_cell.length_b   1.000
_cell.length_c   1.000
_cell.angle_alpha   90.00
_cell.angle_beta   90.00
_cell.angle_gamma   90.00
#
_symmetry.space_group_name_H-M   'P 1'
#
loop_
_entity.id
_entity.type
_entity.pdbx_description
1 polymer ?
#
loop_
_entity_poly.entity_id
_entity_poly.type
_entity_poly.pdbx_seq_one_letter_code
_entity_poly.pdbx_strand_id
1 'polypeptide(L)'
;MLLLADRNYAAADLITAFAATGAHLLIRCKNGRTLPPIHRCHDGSWLSVIGSQRIRVMARISITTTNGSYTGDYRLITTLLDAHRYPAADGQVDGGMVSGSCLMGLLGLLGAKFCPLP
;
A
#
# COMPACT_ATOMS: atom_id res chain seq x y z
N MET A 1 6.50 12.31 6.34
CA MET A 1 5.25 11.92 7.03
C MET A 1 4.50 10.91 6.15
N LEU A 2 3.86 9.89 6.73
CA LEU A 2 2.97 8.97 6.01
C LEU A 2 1.52 9.22 6.44
N LEU A 3 0.64 9.48 5.47
CA LEU A 3 -0.80 9.64 5.68
C LEU A 3 -1.51 8.34 5.29
N LEU A 4 -2.22 7.76 6.25
CA LEU A 4 -3.11 6.62 6.06
C LEU A 4 -4.54 7.12 5.90
N ALA A 5 -5.22 6.70 4.83
CA ALA A 5 -6.62 7.09 4.63
C ALA A 5 -7.47 5.98 3.99
N ASP A 6 -8.78 6.09 4.18
CA ASP A 6 -9.74 5.17 3.58
C ASP A 6 -10.20 5.60 2.18
N ARG A 7 -10.99 4.74 1.53
CA ARG A 7 -11.55 4.89 0.17
C ARG A 7 -12.19 6.23 -0.17
N ASN A 8 -12.73 6.93 0.82
CA ASN A 8 -13.36 8.22 0.61
C ASN A 8 -12.35 9.36 0.38
N TYR A 9 -11.06 9.13 0.63
CA TYR A 9 -9.98 10.11 0.46
C TYR A 9 -9.15 9.90 -0.81
N ALA A 10 -9.52 8.94 -1.65
CA ALA A 10 -8.81 8.66 -2.90
C ALA A 10 -9.17 9.63 -4.05
N ALA A 11 -9.71 10.82 -3.77
CA ALA A 11 -10.02 11.81 -4.81
C ALA A 11 -8.73 12.48 -5.33
N ALA A 12 -8.70 12.88 -6.60
CA ALA A 12 -7.48 13.38 -7.25
C ALA A 12 -6.98 14.71 -6.66
N ASP A 13 -7.91 15.60 -6.33
CA ASP A 13 -7.67 16.86 -5.63
C ASP A 13 -7.11 16.63 -4.22
N LEU A 14 -7.70 15.72 -3.45
CA LEU A 14 -7.22 15.36 -2.11
C LEU A 14 -5.82 14.74 -2.16
N ILE A 15 -5.59 13.78 -3.06
CA ILE A 15 -4.27 13.17 -3.25
C ILE A 15 -3.22 14.23 -3.58
N THR A 16 -3.55 15.16 -4.47
CA THR A 16 -2.65 16.26 -4.87
C THR A 16 -2.38 17.18 -3.67
N ALA A 17 -3.42 17.57 -2.94
CA ALA A 17 -3.28 18.43 -1.76
C ALA A 17 -2.43 17.77 -0.67
N PHE A 18 -2.64 16.49 -0.38
CA PHE A 18 -1.83 15.77 0.60
C PHE A 18 -0.39 15.60 0.13
N ALA A 19 -0.16 15.26 -1.13
CA ALA A 19 1.20 15.16 -1.68
C ALA A 19 1.95 16.50 -1.63
N ALA A 20 1.26 17.62 -1.86
CA ALA A 20 1.83 18.96 -1.78
C ALA A 20 2.34 19.34 -0.37
N THR A 21 1.85 18.67 0.69
CA THR A 21 2.39 18.83 2.04
C THR A 21 3.74 18.13 2.26
N GLY A 22 4.22 17.36 1.27
CA GLY A 22 5.39 16.48 1.40
C GLY A 22 5.08 15.16 2.09
N ALA A 23 3.81 14.81 2.28
CA ALA A 23 3.40 13.52 2.82
C ALA A 23 3.45 12.41 1.77
N HIS A 24 3.93 11.24 2.17
CA HIS A 24 3.64 10.00 1.46
C HIS A 24 2.23 9.52 1.80
N LEU A 25 1.59 8.83 0.86
CA LEU A 25 0.20 8.40 1.00
C LEU A 25 0.14 6.87 1.00
N LEU A 26 -0.74 6.32 1.81
CA LEU A 26 -1.24 4.96 1.68
C LEU A 26 -2.76 5.00 1.87
N ILE A 27 -3.48 4.87 0.78
CA ILE A 27 -4.93 5.06 0.76
C ILE A 27 -5.58 3.77 0.28
N ARG A 28 -6.54 3.24 1.04
CA ARG A 28 -7.41 2.19 0.50
C ARG A 28 -8.26 2.79 -0.61
N CYS A 29 -8.31 2.18 -1.77
CA CYS A 29 -9.10 2.62 -2.91
C CYS A 29 -10.30 1.68 -3.09
N LYS A 30 -11.41 2.21 -3.61
CA LYS A 30 -12.58 1.39 -3.98
C LYS A 30 -12.18 0.36 -5.03
N ASN A 31 -12.51 -0.91 -4.81
CA ASN A 31 -12.14 -2.02 -5.70
C ASN A 31 -12.66 -1.85 -7.14
N GLY A 32 -13.81 -1.18 -7.34
CA GLY A 32 -14.37 -0.91 -8.66
C GLY A 32 -13.77 0.27 -9.42
N ARG A 33 -12.79 1.00 -8.85
CA ARG A 33 -12.17 2.13 -9.56
C ARG A 33 -11.21 1.64 -10.64
N THR A 34 -11.38 2.12 -11.87
CA THR A 34 -10.43 1.88 -12.96
C THR A 34 -9.12 2.61 -12.71
N LEU A 35 -8.02 1.87 -12.65
CA LEU A 35 -6.65 2.36 -12.47
C LEU A 35 -5.72 1.67 -13.48
N PRO A 36 -5.65 2.19 -14.72
CA PRO A 36 -4.91 1.54 -15.80
C PRO A 36 -3.41 1.41 -15.45
N PRO A 37 -2.81 0.23 -15.61
CA PRO A 37 -1.39 0.05 -15.36
C PRO A 37 -0.56 0.77 -16.42
N ILE A 38 0.39 1.58 -15.97
CA ILE A 38 1.45 2.20 -16.78
C ILE A 38 2.68 1.30 -16.81
N HIS A 39 2.99 0.64 -15.69
CA HIS A 39 4.11 -0.28 -15.55
C HIS A 39 3.80 -1.31 -14.46
N ARG A 40 4.16 -2.58 -14.67
CA ARG A 40 4.05 -3.63 -13.64
C ARG A 40 5.39 -3.80 -12.93
N CYS A 41 5.37 -3.82 -11.61
CA CYS A 41 6.54 -4.02 -10.76
C CYS A 41 6.82 -5.53 -10.55
N HIS A 42 8.03 -5.87 -10.11
CA HIS A 42 8.45 -7.25 -9.87
C HIS A 42 7.71 -7.93 -8.70
N ASP A 43 7.16 -7.15 -7.77
CA ASP A 43 6.41 -7.61 -6.60
C ASP A 43 4.90 -7.78 -6.88
N GLY A 44 4.49 -7.78 -8.15
CA GLY A 44 3.10 -7.89 -8.57
C GLY A 44 2.26 -6.62 -8.43
N SER A 45 2.80 -5.57 -7.82
CA SER A 45 2.18 -4.23 -7.81
C SER A 45 2.32 -3.56 -9.19
N TRP A 46 1.63 -2.43 -9.41
CA TRP A 46 1.77 -1.68 -10.66
C TRP A 46 1.67 -0.17 -10.46
N LEU A 47 2.35 0.60 -11.32
CA LEU A 47 2.23 2.05 -11.39
C LEU A 47 1.00 2.46 -12.19
N SER A 48 0.34 3.51 -11.73
CA SER A 48 -0.80 4.16 -12.38
C SER A 48 -0.75 5.66 -12.08
N VAL A 49 -1.72 6.42 -12.59
CA VAL A 49 -1.89 7.84 -12.28
C VAL A 49 -3.32 8.11 -11.79
N ILE A 50 -3.45 9.02 -10.84
CA ILE A 50 -4.72 9.64 -10.45
C ILE A 50 -4.53 11.16 -10.53
N GLY A 51 -5.29 11.84 -11.40
CA GLY A 51 -5.03 13.25 -11.70
C GLY A 51 -3.65 13.42 -12.32
N SER A 52 -2.79 14.24 -11.70
CA SER A 52 -1.37 14.38 -12.07
C SER A 52 -0.43 13.53 -11.21
N GLN A 53 -0.95 12.86 -10.16
CA GLN A 53 -0.12 12.15 -9.20
C GLN A 53 0.17 10.72 -9.68
N ARG A 54 1.45 10.39 -9.81
CA ARG A 54 1.89 8.99 -9.94
C ARG A 54 1.65 8.26 -8.62
N ILE A 55 1.06 7.09 -8.75
CA ILE A 55 0.76 6.19 -7.63
C ILE A 55 1.13 4.77 -7.99
N ARG A 56 1.39 3.94 -6.99
CA ARG A 56 1.52 2.50 -7.10
C ARG A 56 0.31 1.82 -6.48
N VAL A 57 -0.26 0.85 -7.17
CA VAL A 57 -1.41 0.07 -6.74
C VAL A 57 -0.97 -1.31 -6.27
N MET A 58 -1.47 -1.73 -5.12
CA MET A 58 -1.27 -3.05 -4.52
C MET A 58 -2.66 -3.65 -4.31
N ALA A 59 -2.91 -4.90 -4.71
CA ALA A 59 -4.27 -5.43 -4.87
C ALA A 59 -4.66 -6.55 -3.89
N ARG A 60 -3.68 -7.07 -3.14
CA ARG A 60 -3.88 -8.15 -2.18
C ARG A 60 -3.13 -7.82 -0.90
N ILE A 61 -3.79 -7.95 0.23
CA ILE A 61 -3.16 -7.77 1.54
C ILE A 61 -3.42 -9.03 2.34
N SER A 62 -2.36 -9.56 2.91
CA SER A 62 -2.40 -10.59 3.93
C SER A 62 -2.16 -9.96 5.29
N ILE A 63 -3.11 -10.16 6.20
CA ILE A 63 -3.05 -9.70 7.59
C ILE A 63 -2.83 -10.94 8.45
N THR A 64 -1.66 -11.02 9.07
CA THR A 64 -1.31 -12.09 10.00
C THR A 64 -1.45 -11.58 11.42
N THR A 65 -2.27 -12.27 12.22
CA THR A 65 -2.48 -11.99 13.64
C THR A 65 -2.15 -13.22 14.47
N THR A 66 -2.12 -13.07 15.80
CA THR A 66 -2.01 -14.24 16.71
C THR A 66 -3.15 -15.24 16.53
N ASN A 67 -4.28 -14.82 15.96
CA ASN A 67 -5.46 -15.64 15.72
C ASN A 67 -5.50 -16.27 14.32
N GLY A 68 -4.43 -16.12 13.53
CA GLY A 68 -4.31 -16.66 12.18
C GLY A 68 -4.14 -15.58 11.11
N SER A 69 -4.14 -16.03 9.85
CA SER A 69 -3.92 -15.19 8.68
C SER A 69 -5.20 -15.00 7.88
N TYR A 70 -5.47 -13.77 7.48
CA TYR A 70 -6.55 -13.42 6.59
C TYR A 70 -6.01 -12.72 5.34
N THR A 71 -6.38 -13.21 4.17
CA THR A 71 -6.05 -12.57 2.89
C THR A 71 -7.32 -11.99 2.29
N GLY A 72 -7.27 -10.71 1.93
CA GLY A 72 -8.37 -10.04 1.25
C GLY A 72 -7.89 -9.27 0.03
N ASP A 73 -8.78 -9.17 -0.96
CA ASP A 73 -8.56 -8.32 -2.13
C ASP A 73 -8.90 -6.86 -1.76
N TYR A 74 -7.86 -6.13 -1.35
CA TYR A 74 -7.92 -4.71 -1.06
C TYR A 74 -7.04 -3.97 -2.06
N ARG A 75 -7.58 -2.97 -2.77
CA ARG A 75 -6.74 -2.05 -3.55
C ARG A 75 -6.18 -0.98 -2.64
N LEU A 76 -4.89 -1.02 -2.33
CA LEU A 76 -4.17 0.11 -1.75
C LEU A 76 -3.49 0.89 -2.87
N ILE A 77 -3.48 2.22 -2.74
CA ILE A 77 -2.67 3.11 -3.57
C ILE A 77 -1.64 3.82 -2.71
N THR A 78 -0.43 4.02 -3.23
CA THR A 78 0.64 4.70 -2.51
C THR A 78 1.49 5.60 -3.40
N THR A 79 2.08 6.65 -2.81
CA THR A 79 3.10 7.49 -3.46
C THR A 79 4.54 6.99 -3.22
N LEU A 80 4.71 5.88 -2.49
CA LEU A 80 5.96 5.14 -2.44
C LEU A 80 6.09 4.31 -3.72
N LEU A 81 6.81 4.80 -4.72
CA LEU A 81 6.81 4.22 -6.07
C LEU A 81 7.84 3.10 -6.26
N ASP A 82 8.93 3.12 -5.47
CA ASP A 82 10.02 2.15 -5.59
C ASP A 82 9.64 0.82 -4.92
N ALA A 83 9.42 -0.22 -5.73
CA ALA A 83 9.07 -1.56 -5.26
C ALA A 83 10.27 -2.30 -4.65
N HIS A 84 11.51 -1.95 -5.00
CA HIS A 84 12.69 -2.55 -4.37
C HIS A 84 12.89 -2.01 -2.95
N ARG A 85 12.64 -0.71 -2.77
CA ARG A 85 12.75 -0.06 -1.45
C ARG A 85 11.55 -0.29 -0.56
N TYR A 86 10.35 -0.41 -1.14
CA TYR A 86 9.09 -0.59 -0.44
C TYR A 86 8.29 -1.74 -1.08
N PRO A 87 8.66 -3.00 -0.86
CA PRO A 87 7.98 -4.12 -1.50
C PRO A 87 6.54 -4.28 -0.96
N ALA A 88 5.60 -4.64 -1.85
CA ALA A 88 4.21 -4.96 -1.48
C ALA A 88 4.05 -6.31 -0.75
N ALA A 89 5.11 -7.14 -0.78
CA ALA A 89 5.24 -8.51 -0.29
C ALA A 89 4.51 -9.60 -1.10
N ASP A 90 5.32 -10.50 -1.67
CA ASP A 90 5.26 -11.97 -1.60
C ASP A 90 6.73 -12.45 -1.64
N GLY A 91 7.32 -12.74 -0.47
CA GLY A 91 8.68 -13.26 -0.37
C GLY A 91 8.66 -14.73 0.04
N GLN A 92 8.50 -15.64 -0.91
CA GLN A 92 8.95 -17.01 -0.72
C GLN A 92 10.48 -16.99 -0.80
N VAL A 93 11.16 -17.08 0.35
CA VAL A 93 12.56 -17.52 0.41
C VAL A 93 12.55 -18.99 0.81
N ASP A 94 13.28 -19.80 0.05
CA ASP A 94 13.37 -21.24 0.23
C ASP A 94 13.62 -21.64 1.68
N GLY A 95 12.85 -22.63 2.16
CA GLY A 95 13.22 -23.46 3.30
C GLY A 95 13.41 -22.74 4.64
N GLY A 96 12.39 -22.07 5.16
CA GLY A 96 12.41 -21.63 6.55
C GLY A 96 11.34 -20.59 6.86
N MET A 97 10.31 -21.02 7.59
CA MET A 97 9.20 -20.25 8.17
C MET A 97 9.44 -18.73 8.24
N VAL A 98 8.85 -18.00 7.28
CA VAL A 98 8.88 -16.53 7.24
C VAL A 98 7.51 -15.96 7.59
N SER A 99 7.48 -15.19 8.68
CA SER A 99 6.34 -14.40 9.16
C SER A 99 6.09 -13.23 8.19
N GLY A 100 5.35 -13.50 7.12
CA GLY A 100 4.98 -12.53 6.09
C GLY A 100 3.99 -11.50 6.64
N SER A 101 4.52 -10.37 7.07
CA SER A 101 3.74 -9.25 7.64
C SER A 101 3.77 -8.07 6.66
N CYS A 102 2.89 -8.11 5.67
CA CYS A 102 2.74 -7.07 4.64
C CYS A 102 2.51 -5.67 5.25
N LEU A 103 1.79 -5.60 6.38
CA LEU A 103 1.58 -4.34 7.11
C LEU A 103 2.80 -3.94 7.97
N MET A 104 3.56 -4.88 8.53
CA MET A 104 4.75 -4.57 9.33
C MET A 104 5.98 -4.26 8.48
N GLY A 105 6.09 -4.73 7.25
CA GLY A 105 7.19 -4.33 6.35
C GLY A 105 7.10 -2.83 5.98
N LEU A 106 5.90 -2.38 5.61
CA LEU A 106 5.66 -0.99 5.24
C LEU A 106 5.64 -0.04 6.45
N LEU A 107 5.11 -0.46 7.60
CA LEU A 107 5.13 0.35 8.84
C LEU A 107 6.43 0.23 9.64
N GLY A 108 7.08 -0.94 9.62
CA GLY A 108 8.32 -1.23 10.33
C GLY A 108 9.54 -0.54 9.73
N LEU A 109 9.58 -0.35 8.40
CA LEU A 109 10.58 0.53 7.77
C LEU A 109 10.31 2.03 7.97
N LEU A 110 9.08 2.42 8.34
CA LEU A 110 8.68 3.84 8.48
C LEU A 110 8.45 4.29 9.93
N GLY A 111 8.69 3.43 10.93
CA GLY A 111 8.56 3.79 12.35
C GLY A 111 7.14 4.16 12.80
N ALA A 112 6.11 3.74 12.05
CA ALA A 112 4.73 4.07 12.37
C ALA A 112 4.21 3.14 13.49
N LYS A 113 4.03 3.69 14.70
CA LYS A 113 3.30 3.01 15.79
C LYS A 113 1.81 3.10 15.51
N PHE A 114 1.14 1.96 15.38
CA PHE A 114 -0.32 1.92 15.38
C PHE A 114 -0.82 2.33 16.76
N CYS A 115 -1.61 3.40 16.83
CA CYS A 115 -2.46 3.67 17.98
C CYS A 115 -3.69 2.76 17.83
N PRO A 116 -3.96 1.83 18.75
CA PRO A 116 -5.21 1.09 18.72
C PRO A 116 -6.32 2.08 19.08
N LEU A 117 -7.15 2.44 18.09
CA LEU A 117 -8.42 3.11 18.40
C LEU A 117 -9.41 2.06 18.91
N PRO A 118 -10.24 2.42 19.92
CA PRO A 118 -11.09 1.51 20.66
C PRO A 118 -12.19 0.84 19.81
#